data_AF-A0A0D0C4I3-F1
#
_entry.id   AF-A0A0D0C4I3-F1
#
_cell.length_a   1.000
_cell.length_b   1.000
_cell.length_c   1.000
_cell.angle_alpha   90.00
_cell.angle_beta   90.00
_cell.angle_gamma   90.00
#
_symmetry.space_group_name_H-M   'P 1'
#
loop_
_entity.id
_entity.type
_entity.pdbx_description
1 polymer ?
#
loop_
_entity_poly.entity_id
_entity_poly.type
_entity_poly.pdbx_seq_one_letter_code
_entity_poly.pdbx_strand_id
1 'polypeptide(L)'
;MFPNASHFTINNSMFTVVSNDEKEKIQKWLNAPDCTINFQAADDKRTEGTGQWILDHYQYKKWKQRPGLLWIQGKGMEKCM
;
A
#
# COMPACT_ATOMS: atom_id res chain seq x y z
N MET A 1 1.93 1.59 35.10
CA MET A 1 1.67 0.13 35.00
C MET A 1 2.53 -0.51 36.10
N PHE A 2 2.07 -0.80 37.31
CA PHE A 2 0.80 -1.36 37.76
C PHE A 2 0.50 -0.84 39.17
N PRO A 3 -0.51 0.02 39.38
CA PRO A 3 -0.90 0.35 40.73
C PRO A 3 -1.55 -0.89 41.37
N ASN A 4 -1.04 -1.30 42.53
CA ASN A 4 -1.56 -2.40 43.36
C ASN A 4 -1.41 -3.85 42.80
N ALA A 5 -0.43 -4.12 41.93
CA ALA A 5 -0.13 -5.50 41.54
C ALA A 5 0.64 -6.26 42.65
N SER A 6 0.23 -7.51 42.93
CA SER A 6 0.99 -8.44 43.77
C SER A 6 0.80 -9.89 43.27
N HIS A 7 1.70 -10.80 43.66
CA HIS A 7 1.64 -12.24 43.34
C HIS A 7 1.61 -12.62 41.84
N PHE A 8 2.57 -12.15 41.04
CA PHE A 8 2.78 -12.69 39.69
C PHE A 8 4.16 -13.33 39.56
N THR A 9 4.24 -14.41 38.78
CA THR A 9 5.48 -15.12 38.48
C THR A 9 5.61 -15.25 36.97
N ILE A 10 6.73 -14.76 36.42
CA ILE A 10 7.06 -14.86 35.00
C ILE A 10 8.23 -15.83 34.89
N ASN A 11 7.97 -17.05 34.41
CA ASN A 11 9.01 -18.06 34.21
C ASN A 11 9.49 -18.05 32.75
N ASN A 12 10.82 -18.04 32.56
CA ASN A 12 11.50 -18.15 31.26
C ASN A 12 10.98 -17.20 30.15
N SER A 13 10.43 -16.02 30.50
CA SER A 13 9.83 -15.08 29.54
C SER A 13 10.36 -13.66 29.72
N MET A 14 10.45 -12.92 28.62
CA MET A 14 10.85 -11.52 28.61
C MET A 14 9.61 -10.62 28.61
N PHE A 15 9.51 -9.71 29.58
CA PHE A 15 8.48 -8.68 29.62
C PHE A 15 9.05 -7.35 29.11
N THR A 16 8.62 -6.91 27.93
CA THR A 16 9.06 -5.65 27.33
C THR A 16 8.02 -4.56 27.59
N VAL A 17 8.38 -3.57 28.42
CA VAL A 17 7.59 -2.34 28.60
C VAL A 17 8.06 -1.32 27.60
N VAL A 18 7.16 -0.88 26.71
CA VAL A 18 7.40 0.21 25.78
C VAL A 18 6.72 1.46 26.36
N SER A 19 7.45 2.56 26.47
CA SER A 19 6.84 3.83 26.89
C SER A 19 5.87 4.34 25.82
N ASN A 20 4.96 5.24 26.18
CA ASN A 20 4.07 5.86 25.20
C ASN A 20 4.87 6.60 24.11
N ASP A 21 5.95 7.28 24.48
CA ASP A 21 6.82 7.99 23.52
C ASP A 21 7.46 7.03 22.51
N GLU A 22 7.97 5.87 22.96
CA GLU A 22 8.55 4.85 22.08
C GLU A 22 7.48 4.22 21.20
N LYS A 23 6.28 3.97 21.73
CA LYS A 23 5.14 3.50 20.95
C LYS A 23 4.76 4.51 19.86
N GLU A 24 4.71 5.80 20.18
CA GLU A 24 4.41 6.85 19.20
C GLU A 24 5.47 6.95 18.11
N LYS A 25 6.76 6.82 18.46
CA LYS A 25 7.85 6.80 17.46
C LYS A 25 7.70 5.63 16.50
N ILE A 26 7.42 4.43 17.02
CA ILE A 26 7.21 3.23 16.20
C ILE A 26 6.00 3.43 15.29
N GLN A 27 4.89 3.95 15.81
CA GLN A 27 3.70 4.24 15.00
C GLN A 27 4.00 5.26 13.91
N LYS A 28 4.70 6.35 14.23
CA LYS A 28 5.12 7.37 13.24
C LYS A 28 6.06 6.79 12.17
N TRP A 29 6.93 5.85 12.54
CA TRP A 29 7.81 5.15 11.59
C TRP A 29 7.05 4.18 10.69
N LEU A 30 6.05 3.48 11.22
CA LEU A 30 5.17 2.59 10.45
C LEU A 30 4.16 3.32 9.57
N ASN A 31 3.84 4.57 9.89
CA ASN A 31 2.92 5.37 9.10
C ASN A 31 3.45 5.50 7.66
N ALA A 32 2.56 5.30 6.70
CA ALA A 32 2.88 5.58 5.31
C ALA A 32 3.27 7.07 5.17
N PRO A 33 4.25 7.38 4.31
CA PRO A 33 4.54 8.76 3.97
C PRO A 33 3.30 9.40 3.34
N ASP A 34 3.20 10.73 3.42
CA ASP A 34 2.17 11.46 2.70
C ASP A 34 2.35 11.24 1.18
N CYS A 35 1.41 10.50 0.59
CA CYS A 35 1.43 10.15 -0.82
C CYS A 35 0.94 11.29 -1.73
N THR A 36 0.46 12.42 -1.17
CA THR A 36 -0.15 13.51 -1.94
C THR A 36 0.82 14.09 -2.97
N ILE A 37 2.09 14.29 -2.61
CA ILE A 37 3.11 14.83 -3.52
C ILE A 37 3.37 13.86 -4.68
N ASN A 38 3.51 12.57 -4.37
CA ASN A 38 3.74 11.54 -5.40
C ASN A 38 2.52 11.38 -6.30
N PHE A 39 1.31 11.47 -5.74
CA PHE A 39 0.06 11.44 -6.50
C PHE A 39 -0.02 12.62 -7.47
N GLN A 40 0.20 13.86 -6.98
CA GLN A 40 0.15 15.05 -7.81
C GLN A 40 1.20 15.00 -8.92
N ALA A 41 2.44 14.63 -8.59
CA ALA A 41 3.52 14.52 -9.58
C ALA A 41 3.24 13.44 -10.64
N ALA A 42 2.53 12.36 -10.28
CA ALA A 42 2.12 11.33 -11.23
C ALA A 42 0.97 11.80 -12.12
N ASP A 43 -0.01 12.52 -11.55
CA ASP A 43 -1.13 13.07 -12.32
C ASP A 43 -0.69 14.18 -13.26
N ASP A 44 0.20 15.08 -12.84
CA ASP A 44 0.77 16.15 -13.67
C ASP A 44 1.54 15.59 -14.88
N LYS A 45 2.20 14.43 -14.71
CA LYS A 45 2.93 13.74 -15.79
C LYS A 45 2.04 12.86 -16.66
N ARG A 46 0.82 12.56 -16.22
CA ARG A 46 -0.09 11.68 -16.94
C ARG A 46 -0.67 12.42 -18.14
N THR A 47 -0.50 11.85 -19.32
CA THR A 47 -1.22 12.33 -20.50
C THR A 47 -2.69 11.92 -20.43
N GLU A 48 -3.60 12.88 -20.54
CA GLU A 48 -5.05 12.63 -20.50
C GLU A 48 -5.48 11.57 -21.52
N GLY A 49 -6.43 10.71 -21.15
CA GLY A 49 -6.92 9.60 -21.98
C GLY A 49 -5.97 8.40 -22.09
N THR A 50 -4.70 8.51 -21.67
CA THR A 50 -3.78 7.37 -21.68
C THR A 50 -4.25 6.28 -20.73
N GLY A 51 -4.25 5.04 -21.22
CA GLY A 51 -4.75 3.88 -20.48
C GLY A 51 -6.28 3.74 -20.45
N GLN A 52 -7.05 4.72 -20.93
CA GLN A 52 -8.51 4.60 -20.98
C GLN A 52 -8.96 3.40 -21.85
N TRP A 53 -8.21 3.13 -22.92
CA TRP A 53 -8.46 2.00 -23.83
C TRP A 53 -8.56 0.64 -23.12
N ILE A 54 -7.79 0.42 -22.05
CA ILE A 54 -7.82 -0.86 -21.35
C ILE A 54 -9.07 -1.01 -20.48
N LEU A 55 -9.56 0.10 -19.91
CA LEU A 55 -10.75 0.09 -19.06
C LEU A 55 -11.99 -0.33 -19.85
N ASP A 56 -12.01 0.00 -21.14
CA ASP A 56 -13.07 -0.37 -22.06
C ASP A 56 -12.88 -1.75 -22.71
N HIS A 57 -11.68 -2.29 -22.66
CA HIS A 57 -11.33 -3.56 -23.30
C HIS A 57 -12.07 -4.75 -22.67
N TYR A 58 -12.66 -5.59 -23.53
CA TYR A 58 -13.48 -6.73 -23.10
C TYR A 58 -12.74 -7.68 -22.15
N GLN A 59 -11.46 -7.97 -22.41
CA GLN A 59 -10.67 -8.87 -21.57
C GLN A 59 -10.45 -8.31 -20.15
N TYR A 60 -10.25 -6.99 -20.03
CA TYR A 60 -10.14 -6.34 -18.73
C TYR A 60 -11.46 -6.41 -17.96
N LYS A 61 -12.58 -6.12 -18.62
CA LYS A 61 -13.92 -6.23 -18.01
C LYS A 61 -14.22 -7.65 -17.52
N LYS A 62 -13.84 -8.68 -18.30
CA LYS A 62 -13.97 -10.09 -17.91
C LYS A 62 -13.08 -10.46 -16.72
N TRP A 63 -11.82 -10.03 -16.74
CA TRP A 63 -10.88 -10.23 -15.62
C TRP A 63 -11.37 -9.55 -14.34
N LYS A 64 -11.90 -8.33 -14.43
CA LYS A 64 -12.43 -7.58 -13.28
C LYS A 64 -13.57 -8.31 -12.58
N GLN A 65 -14.40 -9.06 -13.32
CA GLN A 65 -15.50 -9.84 -12.76
C GLN A 65 -15.05 -11.18 -12.18
N ARG A 66 -13.97 -11.77 -12.72
CA ARG A 66 -13.43 -13.06 -12.30
C ARG A 66 -11.90 -12.99 -12.29
N PRO A 67 -11.29 -12.65 -11.15
CA PRO A 67 -9.87 -12.44 -11.05
C PRO A 67 -9.06 -13.68 -11.47
N GLY A 68 -8.02 -13.45 -12.25
CA GLY A 68 -7.09 -14.46 -12.79
C GLY A 68 -5.89 -13.78 -13.44
N LEU A 69 -5.23 -14.44 -14.39
CA LEU A 69 -4.12 -13.85 -15.13
C LEU A 69 -4.63 -12.99 -16.29
N LEU A 70 -4.21 -11.73 -16.36
CA LEU A 70 -4.44 -10.82 -17.48
C LEU A 70 -3.10 -10.27 -17.97
N TRP A 71 -2.75 -10.56 -19.21
CA TRP A 71 -1.57 -9.99 -19.86
C TRP A 71 -1.96 -8.71 -20.58
N ILE A 72 -1.23 -7.63 -20.28
CA ILE A 72 -1.44 -6.32 -20.89
C ILE A 72 -0.16 -5.95 -21.62
N GLN A 73 -0.29 -5.70 -22.91
CA GLN A 73 0.79 -5.17 -23.72
C GLN A 73 0.47 -3.71 -24.06
N GLY A 74 1.36 -2.79 -23.70
CA GLY A 74 1.24 -1.41 -24.12
C GLY A 74 1.42 -1.26 -25.64
N LYS A 75 0.83 -0.23 -26.24
CA LYS A 75 1.06 0.16 -27.64
C LYS A 75 2.44 0.80 -27.85
N GLY A 76 3.50 0.14 -27.39
CA GLY A 76 4.86 0.68 -27.45
C GLY A 76 5.49 0.66 -28.85
N MET A 77 4.99 -0.15 -29.79
CA MET A 77 5.52 -0.23 -31.16
C MET A 77 4.47 -0.85 -32.11
N GLU A 78 3.49 -0.07 -32.56
CA GLU A 78 3.02 -0.25 -33.94
C GLU A 78 4.00 0.58 -34.78
N LYS A 79 4.92 -0.10 -35.48
CA LYS A 79 5.85 0.54 -36.42
C LYS A 79 5.03 1.49 -37.29
N CYS A 80 5.47 2.75 -37.40
CA CYS A 80 5.06 3.62 -38.47
C CYS A 80 5.23 2.84 -39.80
N MET A 81 4.12 2.48 -40.43
CA MET A 81 4.02 2.11 -41.84
C MET A 81 3.31 3.26 -42.55
#